data_AF-A0A7Z9G510-F1
#
_entry.id   AF-A0A7Z9G510-F1
#
_cell.length_a   1.000
_cell.length_b   1.000
_cell.length_c   1.000
_cell.angle_alpha   90.00
_cell.angle_beta   90.00
_cell.angle_gamma   90.00
#
_symmetry.space_group_name_H-M   'P 1'
#
loop_
_entity.id
_entity.type
_entity.pdbx_description
1 polymer ?
#
loop_
_entity_poly.entity_id
_entity_poly.type
_entity_poly.pdbx_seq_one_letter_code
_entity_poly.pdbx_strand_id
1 'polypeptide(L)'
;MIQTRGNWYFRVFGVGQANFTNTYTLSVSTTGLGCDEDNYEENDNFNNATQLEANIYLNDVQYCPGDPDVFKVDIKCGQSLDAAITFNSVDGDLNLALFRESNKLVAFDESKTKTGTETVDYHKSPLDETLFLKVTAHPPESTVAAYTLTSQISGDAECTQDEFEPNDAKNSATFATPPVDDFTELTLCCNEDWFYIPLKMGDKLTATVNFGGIGNVKARLLSTNTKKVLAESEPIEAGVSLVLPSSTDIGNHYLVVEGDPGITYSLNIVVKANDGCKTSKGCPQGKVCTKATGTCVDEICENESSCPTGQFMPCLDGFCMDGCTYDADCRLSYACKGFAEGNYCGVPGEKYTGDACALFSECKGSGSCYYKAQGGYCTRVGCTANSQCMSDSSCIEHGNISLCAKKCGSNADCRQEDGYTCQPKSLPNGVPSQVCLPAL
;
A
#
# COMPACT_ATOMS: atom_id res chain seq x y z
N MET A 1 -32.02 34.86 29.62
CA MET A 1 -31.83 35.17 28.19
C MET A 1 -31.84 33.84 27.46
N ILE A 2 -32.69 33.70 26.46
CA ILE A 2 -32.67 32.54 25.57
C ILE A 2 -31.45 32.72 24.67
N GLN A 3 -30.57 31.72 24.60
CA GLN A 3 -29.27 31.79 23.90
C GLN A 3 -29.18 30.80 22.73
N THR A 4 -30.29 30.16 22.35
CA THR A 4 -30.35 29.23 21.21
C THR A 4 -31.69 29.37 20.49
N ARG A 5 -31.66 29.35 19.15
CA ARG A 5 -32.86 29.28 18.30
C ARG A 5 -33.60 27.95 18.53
N GLY A 6 -34.92 27.96 18.38
CA GLY A 6 -35.78 26.78 18.57
C GLY A 6 -37.22 27.14 18.89
N ASN A 7 -38.12 26.15 18.86
CA ASN A 7 -39.51 26.35 19.27
C ASN A 7 -39.61 26.43 20.80
N TRP A 8 -39.99 27.60 21.32
CA TRP A 8 -40.18 27.84 22.75
C TRP A 8 -41.66 27.85 23.12
N TYR A 9 -42.02 27.12 24.17
CA TYR A 9 -43.40 27.01 24.64
C TYR A 9 -43.53 27.63 26.03
N PHE A 10 -44.47 28.56 26.19
CA PHE A 10 -44.85 29.07 27.51
C PHE A 10 -45.95 28.19 28.09
N ARG A 11 -45.69 27.57 29.25
CA ARG A 11 -46.70 26.81 29.99
C ARG A 11 -47.25 27.65 31.14
N VAL A 12 -48.53 28.02 31.07
CA VAL A 12 -49.27 28.66 32.18
C VAL A 12 -50.05 27.58 32.93
N PHE A 13 -49.89 27.48 34.24
CA PHE A 13 -50.67 26.57 35.08
C PHE A 13 -50.98 27.20 36.44
N GLY A 14 -52.16 26.91 37.00
CA GLY A 14 -52.59 27.39 38.31
C GLY A 14 -52.22 26.42 39.44
N VAL A 15 -51.92 26.92 40.63
CA VAL A 15 -51.63 26.12 41.83
C VAL A 15 -52.56 26.54 42.97
N GLY A 16 -53.36 25.60 43.50
CA GLY A 16 -54.32 25.85 44.57
C GLY A 16 -55.12 24.60 44.99
N GLN A 17 -55.82 24.67 46.12
CA GLN A 17 -56.52 23.53 46.76
C GLN A 17 -57.98 23.33 46.28
N ALA A 18 -58.46 24.11 45.31
CA ALA A 18 -59.79 23.94 44.71
C ALA A 18 -59.79 24.39 43.23
N ASN A 19 -60.79 23.93 42.46
CA ASN A 19 -61.01 24.40 41.09
C ASN A 19 -61.34 25.90 41.12
N PHE A 20 -60.43 26.73 40.63
CA PHE A 20 -60.65 28.17 40.48
C PHE A 20 -60.53 28.57 39.01
N THR A 21 -61.30 29.58 38.61
CA THR A 21 -61.20 30.21 37.30
C THR A 21 -60.61 31.59 37.50
N ASN A 22 -59.52 31.89 36.79
CA ASN A 22 -58.92 33.20 36.72
C ASN A 22 -58.69 33.57 35.26
N THR A 23 -58.99 34.81 34.91
CA THR A 23 -58.61 35.38 33.62
C THR A 23 -57.18 35.92 33.73
N TYR A 24 -56.37 35.69 32.71
CA TYR A 24 -55.03 36.25 32.61
C TYR A 24 -54.81 36.85 31.24
N THR A 25 -53.87 37.77 31.16
CA THR A 25 -53.33 38.27 29.91
C THR A 25 -51.85 37.92 29.91
N LEU A 26 -51.40 37.18 28.89
CA LEU A 26 -49.98 36.90 28.68
C LEU A 26 -49.46 37.85 27.60
N SER A 27 -48.56 38.76 27.96
CA SER A 27 -47.82 39.58 27.02
C SER A 27 -46.38 39.08 26.93
N VAL A 28 -45.95 38.70 25.74
CA VAL A 28 -44.56 38.33 25.45
C VAL A 28 -43.99 39.39 24.52
N SER A 29 -42.86 39.98 24.89
CA SER A 29 -42.10 40.88 24.03
C SER A 29 -40.70 40.30 23.81
N THR A 30 -40.34 40.08 22.56
CA THR A 30 -38.98 39.75 22.14
C THR A 30 -38.31 41.01 21.63
N THR A 31 -37.18 41.39 22.19
CA THR A 31 -36.26 42.34 21.57
C THR A 31 -35.29 41.54 20.72
N GLY A 32 -35.66 41.25 19.47
CA GLY A 32 -34.70 40.77 18.48
C GLY A 32 -33.74 41.91 18.10
N LEU A 33 -32.47 41.60 17.89
CA LEU A 33 -31.62 42.44 17.05
C LEU A 33 -32.32 42.44 15.68
N GLY A 34 -32.87 43.58 15.26
CA GLY A 34 -33.66 43.67 14.03
C GLY A 34 -32.83 43.21 12.83
N CYS A 35 -33.12 42.02 12.35
CA CYS A 35 -32.58 41.42 11.13
C CYS A 35 -33.79 40.81 10.43
N ASP A 36 -34.16 41.38 9.28
CA ASP A 36 -35.16 40.78 8.41
C ASP A 36 -34.41 39.82 7.49
N GLU A 37 -34.80 38.55 7.53
CA GLU A 37 -34.24 37.51 6.65
C GLU A 37 -34.43 37.87 5.18
N ASP A 38 -33.50 37.42 4.35
CA ASP A 38 -33.59 37.62 2.91
C ASP A 38 -34.50 36.58 2.23
N ASN A 39 -34.59 36.63 0.90
CA ASN A 39 -35.48 35.76 0.12
C ASN A 39 -34.91 34.34 -0.13
N TYR A 40 -33.69 34.06 0.32
CA TYR A 40 -33.01 32.78 0.14
C TYR A 40 -33.15 31.86 1.37
N GLU A 41 -33.76 32.35 2.44
CA GLU A 41 -34.06 31.57 3.64
C GLU A 41 -35.27 30.64 3.45
N GLU A 42 -35.31 29.48 4.11
CA GLU A 42 -34.46 29.02 5.21
C GLU A 42 -33.35 28.09 4.71
N ASN A 43 -32.09 28.53 4.76
CA ASN A 43 -30.94 27.83 4.20
C ASN A 43 -29.82 27.54 5.23
N ASP A 44 -30.15 27.52 6.52
CA ASP A 44 -29.24 27.41 7.68
C ASP A 44 -28.31 26.18 7.72
N ASN A 45 -28.55 25.19 6.85
CA ASN A 45 -27.88 23.90 6.89
C ASN A 45 -27.80 23.21 5.53
N PHE A 46 -26.89 22.26 5.39
CA PHE A 46 -26.63 21.55 4.13
C PHE A 46 -27.85 20.83 3.52
N ASN A 47 -28.86 20.43 4.30
CA ASN A 47 -30.04 19.75 3.75
C ASN A 47 -31.01 20.74 3.09
N ASN A 48 -31.03 21.99 3.56
CA ASN A 48 -31.89 23.05 3.06
C ASN A 48 -31.14 24.06 2.19
N ALA A 49 -29.89 23.75 1.80
CA ALA A 49 -29.04 24.68 1.09
C ALA A 49 -29.68 25.20 -0.20
N THR A 50 -29.62 26.51 -0.41
CA THR A 50 -30.19 27.19 -1.58
C THR A 50 -29.37 26.92 -2.83
N GLN A 51 -30.01 26.44 -3.88
CA GLN A 51 -29.35 26.16 -5.16
C GLN A 51 -28.96 27.46 -5.86
N LEU A 52 -27.69 27.57 -6.24
CA LEU A 52 -27.18 28.61 -7.12
C LEU A 52 -27.19 28.12 -8.56
N GLU A 53 -27.59 29.00 -9.46
CA GLU A 53 -27.34 28.87 -10.89
C GLU A 53 -25.88 29.23 -11.20
N ALA A 54 -25.36 28.72 -12.31
CA ALA A 54 -24.00 29.03 -12.74
C ALA A 54 -23.82 30.53 -13.02
N ASN A 55 -22.66 31.09 -12.65
CA ASN A 55 -22.28 32.48 -12.94
C ASN A 55 -23.25 33.53 -12.37
N ILE A 56 -23.53 33.43 -11.08
CA ILE A 56 -24.50 34.27 -10.38
C ILE A 56 -23.85 35.40 -9.57
N TYR A 57 -24.61 36.48 -9.41
CA TYR A 57 -24.32 37.63 -8.54
C TYR A 57 -25.58 37.92 -7.71
N LEU A 58 -25.51 37.70 -6.41
CA LEU A 58 -26.56 38.05 -5.44
C LEU A 58 -26.11 39.28 -4.67
N ASN A 59 -26.95 40.31 -4.55
CA ASN A 59 -26.63 41.58 -3.88
C ASN A 59 -27.55 41.95 -2.73
N ASP A 60 -28.59 41.14 -2.49
CA ASP A 60 -29.62 41.36 -1.48
C ASP A 60 -29.65 40.16 -0.52
N VAL A 61 -28.47 39.78 -0.01
CA VAL A 61 -28.29 38.66 0.93
C VAL A 61 -27.96 39.23 2.31
N GLN A 62 -28.52 38.64 3.35
CA GLN A 62 -28.49 39.17 4.72
C GLN A 62 -28.17 38.06 5.71
N TYR A 63 -26.99 38.16 6.33
CA TYR A 63 -26.63 37.27 7.44
C TYR A 63 -27.33 37.73 8.73
N CYS A 64 -28.06 36.82 9.38
CA CYS A 64 -28.71 37.08 10.66
C CYS A 64 -28.01 36.37 11.85
N PRO A 65 -28.19 36.85 13.10
CA PRO A 65 -27.45 36.32 14.25
C PRO A 65 -27.76 34.84 14.51
N GLY A 66 -26.71 34.04 14.60
CA GLY A 66 -26.79 32.59 14.80
C GLY A 66 -27.39 31.82 13.61
N ASP A 67 -27.43 32.43 12.42
CA ASP A 67 -27.99 31.87 11.18
C ASP A 67 -26.90 31.70 10.13
N PRO A 68 -26.35 30.50 9.93
CA PRO A 68 -25.35 30.27 8.90
C PRO A 68 -25.98 30.04 7.53
N ASP A 69 -25.75 30.93 6.58
CA ASP A 69 -26.33 30.74 5.26
C ASP A 69 -25.61 29.64 4.47
N VAL A 70 -26.33 28.67 3.92
CA VAL A 70 -25.76 27.60 3.09
C VAL A 70 -26.34 27.61 1.69
N PHE A 71 -25.45 27.70 0.71
CA PHE A 71 -25.75 27.61 -0.71
C PHE A 71 -25.11 26.35 -1.30
N LYS A 72 -25.63 25.89 -2.43
CA LYS A 72 -25.05 24.77 -3.19
C LYS A 72 -24.97 25.07 -4.68
N VAL A 73 -23.98 24.50 -5.34
CA VAL A 73 -23.75 24.64 -6.77
C VAL A 73 -23.35 23.30 -7.34
N ASP A 74 -23.93 22.94 -8.49
CA ASP A 74 -23.56 21.73 -9.20
C ASP A 74 -22.37 22.03 -10.10
N ILE A 75 -21.29 21.28 -9.93
CA ILE A 75 -20.09 21.39 -10.74
C ILE A 75 -19.93 20.13 -11.58
N LYS A 76 -19.65 20.31 -12.86
CA LYS A 76 -19.30 19.21 -13.75
C LYS A 76 -17.82 18.92 -13.69
N CYS A 77 -17.45 17.70 -14.01
CA CYS A 77 -16.05 17.37 -14.20
C CYS A 77 -15.35 18.37 -15.15
N GLY A 78 -14.11 18.73 -14.84
CA GLY A 78 -13.29 19.69 -15.58
C GLY A 78 -13.60 21.15 -15.28
N GLN A 79 -14.76 21.45 -14.68
CA GLN A 79 -15.11 22.81 -14.31
C GLN A 79 -14.42 23.26 -13.02
N SER A 80 -14.20 24.56 -12.90
CA SER A 80 -13.69 25.22 -11.69
C SER A 80 -14.75 26.16 -11.12
N LEU A 81 -14.72 26.37 -9.81
CA LEU A 81 -15.55 27.35 -9.10
C LEU A 81 -14.68 28.41 -8.45
N ASP A 82 -14.97 29.68 -8.74
CA ASP A 82 -14.48 30.83 -8.00
C ASP A 82 -15.67 31.47 -7.28
N ALA A 83 -15.68 31.43 -5.96
CA ALA A 83 -16.76 32.01 -5.15
C ALA A 83 -16.23 33.08 -4.20
N ALA A 84 -17.00 34.15 -4.02
CA ALA A 84 -16.63 35.24 -3.15
C ALA A 84 -17.85 35.85 -2.48
N ILE A 85 -17.69 36.26 -1.22
CA ILE A 85 -18.61 37.19 -0.56
C ILE A 85 -17.94 38.53 -0.37
N THR A 86 -18.72 39.61 -0.45
CA THR A 86 -18.28 40.97 -0.12
C THR A 86 -19.27 41.60 0.85
N PHE A 87 -18.78 42.18 1.93
CA PHE A 87 -19.58 42.80 2.98
C PHE A 87 -18.87 44.04 3.55
N ASN A 88 -19.60 44.88 4.26
CA ASN A 88 -19.01 45.98 4.99
C ASN A 88 -18.45 45.45 6.33
N SER A 89 -17.12 45.47 6.48
CA SER A 89 -16.45 44.95 7.68
C SER A 89 -16.73 45.73 8.96
N VAL A 90 -17.41 46.88 8.87
CA VAL A 90 -17.94 47.61 10.03
C VAL A 90 -19.20 46.95 10.59
N ASP A 91 -19.99 46.28 9.74
CA ASP A 91 -21.27 45.67 10.09
C ASP A 91 -21.09 44.26 10.67
N GLY A 92 -19.98 43.58 10.31
CA GLY A 92 -19.65 42.26 10.84
C GLY A 92 -18.38 41.67 10.24
N ASP A 93 -17.97 40.53 10.80
CA ASP A 93 -16.86 39.69 10.33
C ASP A 93 -17.45 38.38 9.79
N LEU A 94 -17.67 38.32 8.47
CA LEU A 94 -18.20 37.13 7.80
C LEU A 94 -17.05 36.26 7.26
N ASN A 95 -17.31 34.97 7.18
CA ASN A 95 -16.39 33.93 6.74
C ASN A 95 -17.06 33.11 5.65
N LEU A 96 -16.29 32.61 4.68
CA LEU A 96 -16.76 31.73 3.62
C LEU A 96 -16.01 30.40 3.66
N ALA A 97 -16.74 29.30 3.59
CA ALA A 97 -16.15 27.97 3.52
C ALA A 97 -16.82 27.14 2.42
N LEU A 98 -16.01 26.40 1.67
CA LEU A 98 -16.42 25.48 0.63
C LEU A 98 -16.40 24.04 1.16
N PHE A 99 -17.45 23.26 0.89
CA PHE A 99 -17.53 21.84 1.24
C PHE A 99 -17.92 21.01 0.02
N ARG A 100 -17.48 19.75 0.01
CA ARG A 100 -17.88 18.76 -1.00
C ARG A 100 -19.02 17.92 -0.45
N GLU A 101 -19.92 17.43 -1.31
CA GLU A 101 -20.97 16.47 -0.91
C GLU A 101 -20.37 15.24 -0.23
N SER A 102 -19.21 14.76 -0.70
CA SER A 102 -18.51 13.60 -0.16
C SER A 102 -18.01 13.78 1.28
N ASN A 103 -17.82 15.02 1.75
CA ASN A 103 -17.37 15.32 3.11
C ASN A 103 -17.82 16.71 3.57
N LYS A 104 -18.95 16.78 4.27
CA LYS A 104 -19.52 18.00 4.86
C LYS A 104 -18.98 18.33 6.27
N LEU A 105 -18.02 17.55 6.78
CA LEU A 105 -17.46 17.74 8.12
C LEU A 105 -16.21 18.62 8.13
N VAL A 106 -15.50 18.70 7.00
CA VAL A 106 -14.26 19.46 6.85
C VAL A 106 -14.39 20.33 5.61
N ALA A 107 -14.12 21.62 5.76
CA ALA A 107 -14.09 22.53 4.61
C ALA A 107 -12.98 22.10 3.66
N PHE A 108 -13.29 22.04 2.37
CA PHE A 108 -12.31 21.85 1.31
C PHE A 108 -11.41 23.08 1.20
N ASP A 109 -12.02 24.26 1.25
CA ASP A 109 -11.35 25.56 1.28
C ASP A 109 -12.10 26.51 2.21
N GLU A 110 -11.40 27.44 2.85
CA GLU A 110 -11.99 28.40 3.77
C GLU A 110 -11.23 29.73 3.82
N SER A 111 -12.01 30.81 3.94
CA SER A 111 -11.50 32.17 4.08
C SER A 111 -12.20 32.83 5.27
N LYS A 112 -11.36 33.37 6.17
CA LYS A 112 -11.72 33.93 7.48
C LYS A 112 -10.95 35.21 7.77
N THR A 113 -10.82 36.06 6.75
CA THR A 113 -10.15 37.34 6.92
C THR A 113 -11.04 38.31 7.70
N LYS A 114 -10.49 39.44 8.13
CA LYS A 114 -11.26 40.55 8.71
C LYS A 114 -11.55 41.64 7.70
N THR A 115 -11.27 41.36 6.43
CA THR A 115 -11.49 42.30 5.34
C THR A 115 -12.93 42.15 4.87
N GLY A 116 -13.48 43.12 4.17
CA GLY A 116 -14.85 43.03 3.66
C GLY A 116 -15.03 42.04 2.50
N THR A 117 -14.14 41.05 2.35
CA THR A 117 -14.15 40.10 1.24
C THR A 117 -13.56 38.77 1.67
N GLU A 118 -14.28 37.69 1.38
CA GLU A 118 -13.81 36.32 1.56
C GLU A 118 -13.96 35.57 0.23
N THR A 119 -12.97 34.76 -0.13
CA THR A 119 -12.91 34.03 -1.40
C THR A 119 -12.56 32.58 -1.16
N VAL A 120 -13.20 31.67 -1.90
CA VAL A 120 -12.85 30.25 -1.96
C VAL A 120 -12.79 29.79 -3.40
N ASP A 121 -11.93 28.83 -3.70
CA ASP A 121 -11.78 28.27 -5.03
C ASP A 121 -11.80 26.74 -5.06
N TYR A 122 -12.23 26.20 -6.21
CA TYR A 122 -12.21 24.79 -6.51
C TYR A 122 -11.71 24.59 -7.93
N HIS A 123 -10.48 24.09 -8.07
CA HIS A 123 -9.86 23.92 -9.37
C HIS A 123 -10.20 22.57 -10.01
N LYS A 124 -10.71 22.62 -11.26
CA LYS A 124 -10.91 21.48 -12.17
C LYS A 124 -11.45 20.21 -11.50
N SER A 125 -12.76 20.17 -11.24
CA SER A 125 -13.43 19.05 -10.58
C SER A 125 -13.11 17.71 -11.23
N PRO A 126 -12.65 16.68 -10.50
CA PRO A 126 -12.35 15.37 -11.09
C PRO A 126 -13.62 14.54 -11.39
N LEU A 127 -14.80 14.98 -10.96
CA LEU A 127 -16.07 14.31 -11.19
C LEU A 127 -17.24 15.31 -11.19
N ASP A 128 -18.41 14.84 -11.59
CA ASP A 128 -19.67 15.56 -11.35
C ASP A 128 -20.01 15.50 -9.86
N GLU A 129 -20.10 16.66 -9.21
CA GLU A 129 -20.46 16.75 -7.80
C GLU A 129 -21.24 18.02 -7.45
N THR A 130 -21.86 18.02 -6.28
CA THR A 130 -22.47 19.22 -5.69
C THR A 130 -21.52 19.77 -4.63
N LEU A 131 -21.16 21.05 -4.76
CA LEU A 131 -20.39 21.79 -3.78
C LEU A 131 -21.30 22.68 -2.93
N PHE A 132 -20.88 22.96 -1.70
CA PHE A 132 -21.62 23.80 -0.76
C PHE A 132 -20.78 24.99 -0.32
N LEU A 133 -21.34 26.18 -0.42
CA LEU A 133 -20.78 27.41 0.13
C LEU A 133 -21.50 27.70 1.43
N LYS A 134 -20.76 27.82 2.52
CA LYS A 134 -21.30 28.14 3.85
C LYS A 134 -20.75 29.48 4.33
N VAL A 135 -21.66 30.41 4.60
CA VAL A 135 -21.35 31.70 5.21
C VAL A 135 -21.56 31.60 6.72
N THR A 136 -20.61 32.13 7.49
CA THR A 136 -20.69 32.17 8.97
C THR A 136 -20.11 33.47 9.49
N ALA A 137 -20.53 33.93 10.67
CA ALA A 137 -19.99 35.16 11.26
C ALA A 137 -19.14 34.94 12.53
N HIS A 138 -18.31 35.93 12.87
CA HIS A 138 -17.58 36.02 14.14
C HIS A 138 -17.78 37.38 14.86
N PRO A 139 -18.42 37.43 16.05
CA PRO A 139 -19.12 36.34 16.72
C PRO A 139 -20.47 36.03 16.03
N PRO A 140 -20.88 34.75 15.97
CA PRO A 140 -22.10 34.37 15.24
C PRO A 140 -23.38 34.96 15.85
N GLU A 141 -23.43 35.10 17.18
CA GLU A 141 -24.71 35.35 17.89
C GLU A 141 -25.15 36.81 17.93
N SER A 142 -24.38 37.70 17.30
CA SER A 142 -24.69 39.13 17.29
C SER A 142 -24.39 39.84 15.97
N THR A 143 -23.86 39.13 14.97
CA THR A 143 -23.54 39.75 13.67
C THR A 143 -24.79 39.87 12.82
N VAL A 144 -24.99 41.07 12.28
CA VAL A 144 -26.01 41.39 11.28
C VAL A 144 -25.27 42.10 10.14
N ALA A 145 -25.13 41.45 8.99
CA ALA A 145 -24.38 42.03 7.88
C ALA A 145 -25.02 41.66 6.54
N ALA A 146 -25.32 42.68 5.74
CA ALA A 146 -25.65 42.47 4.34
C ALA A 146 -24.38 42.14 3.55
N TYR A 147 -24.50 41.24 2.59
CA TYR A 147 -23.38 40.85 1.75
C TYR A 147 -23.83 40.56 0.32
N THR A 148 -22.85 40.57 -0.58
CA THR A 148 -23.02 40.10 -1.95
C THR A 148 -22.34 38.75 -2.10
N LEU A 149 -22.95 37.81 -2.82
CA LEU A 149 -22.35 36.52 -3.16
C LEU A 149 -22.13 36.44 -4.68
N THR A 150 -20.91 36.10 -5.09
CA THR A 150 -20.58 35.77 -6.48
C THR A 150 -20.14 34.33 -6.56
N SER A 151 -20.62 33.61 -7.58
CA SER A 151 -20.17 32.25 -7.89
C SER A 151 -19.97 32.16 -9.40
N GLN A 152 -18.70 32.04 -9.81
CA GLN A 152 -18.31 31.91 -11.20
C GLN A 152 -17.86 30.49 -11.47
N ILE A 153 -18.50 29.84 -12.45
CA ILE A 153 -18.09 28.53 -12.94
C ILE A 153 -17.37 28.74 -14.27
N SER A 154 -16.14 28.24 -14.35
CA SER A 154 -15.30 28.29 -15.53
C SER A 154 -14.81 26.90 -15.94
N GLY A 155 -14.22 26.77 -17.12
CA GLY A 155 -13.81 25.48 -17.69
C GLY A 155 -14.93 24.79 -18.47
N ASP A 156 -14.52 23.99 -19.45
CA ASP A 156 -15.45 23.19 -20.25
C ASP A 156 -15.62 21.82 -19.61
N ALA A 157 -16.88 21.38 -19.51
CA ALA A 157 -17.20 20.01 -19.09
C ALA A 157 -16.87 18.96 -20.18
N GLU A 158 -16.42 19.40 -21.36
CA GLU A 158 -16.10 18.54 -22.49
C GLU A 158 -14.60 18.26 -22.54
N CYS A 159 -14.24 17.07 -22.07
CA CYS A 159 -12.95 16.47 -22.34
C CYS A 159 -13.09 15.56 -23.58
N THR A 160 -12.23 15.75 -24.58
CA THR A 160 -12.19 14.85 -25.74
C THR A 160 -11.37 13.63 -25.35
N GLN A 161 -12.02 12.46 -25.29
CA GLN A 161 -11.36 11.19 -25.04
C GLN A 161 -10.33 10.88 -26.14
N ASP A 162 -9.22 10.27 -25.76
CA ASP A 162 -8.21 9.80 -26.69
C ASP A 162 -8.57 8.44 -27.33
N GLU A 163 -7.68 7.91 -28.17
CA GLU A 163 -7.94 6.68 -28.93
C GLU A 163 -7.91 5.38 -28.10
N PHE A 164 -7.41 5.43 -26.86
CA PHE A 164 -7.28 4.28 -25.97
C PHE A 164 -8.45 4.14 -24.99
N GLU A 165 -9.40 5.08 -25.04
CA GLU A 165 -10.62 5.05 -24.25
C GLU A 165 -11.67 4.06 -24.84
N PRO A 166 -12.46 3.36 -24.00
CA PRO A 166 -12.45 3.44 -22.54
C PRO A 166 -11.31 2.60 -21.92
N ASN A 167 -10.48 3.21 -21.09
CA ASN A 167 -9.50 2.52 -20.24
C ASN A 167 -9.65 2.88 -18.75
N ASP A 168 -10.86 3.27 -18.36
CA ASP A 168 -11.28 3.73 -17.02
C ASP A 168 -11.07 2.77 -15.84
N ALA A 169 -10.79 1.49 -16.12
CA ALA A 169 -10.86 0.44 -15.12
C ALA A 169 -9.99 -0.76 -15.47
N LYS A 170 -9.73 -1.59 -14.44
CA LYS A 170 -8.95 -2.83 -14.57
C LYS A 170 -9.38 -3.74 -15.74
N ASN A 171 -10.70 -3.87 -15.96
CA ASN A 171 -11.25 -4.76 -16.99
C ASN A 171 -11.25 -4.15 -18.40
N SER A 172 -11.07 -2.84 -18.51
CA SER A 172 -10.91 -2.10 -19.76
C SER A 172 -9.48 -1.62 -19.98
N ALA A 173 -8.54 -1.95 -19.09
CA ALA A 173 -7.17 -1.48 -19.13
C ALA A 173 -6.49 -1.73 -20.49
N THR A 174 -5.80 -0.70 -20.99
CA THR A 174 -5.06 -0.73 -22.24
C THR A 174 -3.79 -1.57 -22.11
N PHE A 175 -3.52 -2.42 -23.10
CA PHE A 175 -2.31 -3.23 -23.09
C PHE A 175 -1.07 -2.38 -23.42
N ALA A 176 -0.10 -2.34 -22.50
CA ALA A 176 1.18 -1.70 -22.74
C ALA A 176 2.27 -2.77 -22.96
N THR A 177 2.86 -2.82 -24.17
CA THR A 177 3.91 -3.79 -24.55
C THR A 177 5.31 -3.14 -24.60
N PRO A 178 6.17 -3.32 -23.59
CA PRO A 178 7.47 -2.65 -23.53
C PRO A 178 8.51 -3.20 -24.53
N PRO A 179 9.50 -2.38 -24.95
CA PRO A 179 9.56 -0.94 -24.72
C PRO A 179 8.44 -0.24 -25.49
N VAL A 180 7.64 0.59 -24.81
CA VAL A 180 6.63 1.43 -25.47
C VAL A 180 7.20 2.83 -25.56
N ASP A 181 7.47 3.29 -26.78
CA ASP A 181 7.86 4.66 -27.06
C ASP A 181 6.67 5.54 -27.53
N ASP A 182 5.46 5.01 -27.63
CA ASP A 182 4.41 5.60 -28.50
C ASP A 182 3.05 5.93 -27.84
N PHE A 183 2.89 5.94 -26.51
CA PHE A 183 1.67 6.53 -25.94
C PHE A 183 1.80 8.05 -25.89
N THR A 184 1.34 8.71 -26.94
CA THR A 184 1.33 10.17 -27.07
C THR A 184 -0.10 10.66 -27.25
N GLU A 185 -0.34 11.94 -26.93
CA GLU A 185 -1.67 12.56 -27.09
C GLU A 185 -2.77 11.86 -26.29
N LEU A 186 -2.40 11.20 -25.20
CA LEU A 186 -3.37 10.69 -24.21
C LEU A 186 -4.02 11.86 -23.50
N THR A 187 -5.28 11.71 -23.09
CA THR A 187 -6.04 12.76 -22.43
C THR A 187 -6.71 12.21 -21.18
N LEU A 188 -6.26 12.67 -20.01
CA LEU A 188 -6.96 12.41 -18.75
C LEU A 188 -8.26 13.18 -18.73
N CYS A 189 -9.39 12.47 -18.72
CA CYS A 189 -10.69 13.06 -18.52
C CYS A 189 -11.11 12.97 -17.05
N CYS A 190 -12.32 12.48 -16.78
CA CYS A 190 -12.93 12.44 -15.45
C CYS A 190 -12.71 11.10 -14.73
N ASN A 191 -11.76 10.34 -15.24
CA ASN A 191 -11.53 8.93 -15.04
C ASN A 191 -10.03 8.70 -14.86
N GLU A 192 -9.69 7.51 -14.39
CA GLU A 192 -8.31 7.05 -14.33
C GLU A 192 -7.99 6.32 -15.62
N ASP A 193 -6.78 6.50 -16.17
CA ASP A 193 -6.33 5.71 -17.32
C ASP A 193 -5.58 4.47 -16.84
N TRP A 194 -6.16 3.30 -17.09
CA TRP A 194 -5.58 2.02 -16.71
C TRP A 194 -4.80 1.41 -17.86
N PHE A 195 -3.57 1.00 -17.57
CA PHE A 195 -2.73 0.21 -18.46
C PHE A 195 -2.35 -1.09 -17.76
N TYR A 196 -2.22 -2.19 -18.51
CA TYR A 196 -1.65 -3.43 -17.97
C TYR A 196 -0.33 -3.80 -18.63
N ILE A 197 0.63 -4.22 -17.80
CA ILE A 197 1.99 -4.57 -18.17
C ILE A 197 2.30 -5.99 -17.68
N PRO A 198 2.54 -6.96 -18.57
CA PRO A 198 3.00 -8.29 -18.19
C PRO A 198 4.44 -8.22 -17.70
N LEU A 199 4.66 -8.51 -16.41
CA LEU A 199 5.99 -8.59 -15.82
C LEU A 199 6.29 -10.03 -15.38
N LYS A 200 7.56 -10.41 -15.49
CA LYS A 200 8.12 -11.60 -14.86
C LYS A 200 8.72 -11.24 -13.50
N MET A 201 8.91 -12.24 -12.65
CA MET A 201 9.60 -12.06 -11.38
C MET A 201 11.03 -11.55 -11.63
N GLY A 202 11.39 -10.46 -10.94
CA GLY A 202 12.68 -9.78 -11.05
C GLY A 202 12.77 -8.68 -12.09
N ASP A 203 11.77 -8.54 -12.98
CA ASP A 203 11.77 -7.48 -13.99
C ASP A 203 11.76 -6.10 -13.31
N LYS A 204 12.40 -5.13 -13.94
CA LYS A 204 12.41 -3.73 -13.49
C LYS A 204 11.56 -2.90 -14.42
N LEU A 205 10.82 -1.95 -13.88
CA LEU A 205 9.98 -1.05 -14.66
C LEU A 205 10.28 0.39 -14.27
N THR A 206 10.40 1.25 -15.27
CA THR A 206 10.29 2.70 -15.12
C THR A 206 9.12 3.15 -16.00
N ALA A 207 8.19 3.90 -15.42
CA ALA A 207 7.17 4.60 -16.18
C ALA A 207 7.33 6.10 -15.95
N THR A 208 7.27 6.85 -17.04
CA THR A 208 7.39 8.30 -17.04
C THR A 208 6.17 8.88 -17.74
N VAL A 209 5.45 9.74 -17.04
CA VAL A 209 4.31 10.48 -17.55
C VAL A 209 4.77 11.92 -17.74
N ASN A 210 4.86 12.38 -18.98
CA ASN A 210 5.17 13.77 -19.28
C ASN A 210 3.91 14.50 -19.71
N PHE A 211 3.68 15.68 -19.16
CA PHE A 211 2.55 16.53 -19.52
C PHE A 211 3.01 17.99 -19.60
N GLY A 212 2.40 18.75 -20.51
CA GLY A 212 2.65 20.17 -20.66
C GLY A 212 1.67 21.01 -19.85
N GLY A 213 2.14 22.12 -19.27
CA GLY A 213 1.28 23.13 -18.66
C GLY A 213 1.18 23.06 -17.13
N ILE A 214 0.14 23.70 -16.60
CA ILE A 214 -0.18 23.74 -15.17
C ILE A 214 -1.22 22.66 -14.89
N GLY A 215 -0.93 21.79 -13.94
CA GLY A 215 -1.85 20.73 -13.51
C GLY A 215 -1.16 19.65 -12.69
N ASN A 216 -1.95 18.74 -12.14
CA ASN A 216 -1.48 17.63 -11.33
C ASN A 216 -1.75 16.30 -12.04
N VAL A 217 -0.73 15.46 -12.11
CA VAL A 217 -0.85 14.07 -12.57
C VAL A 217 -0.10 13.20 -11.59
N LYS A 218 -0.67 12.04 -11.26
CA LYS A 218 -0.05 11.01 -10.46
C LYS A 218 -0.16 9.68 -11.19
N ALA A 219 0.77 8.79 -10.91
CA ALA A 219 0.73 7.43 -11.38
C ALA A 219 1.08 6.45 -10.26
N ARG A 220 0.42 5.31 -10.27
CA ARG A 220 0.66 4.21 -9.32
C ARG A 220 0.72 2.89 -10.06
N LEU A 221 1.61 2.01 -9.61
CA LEU A 221 1.72 0.65 -10.11
C LEU A 221 1.11 -0.31 -9.09
N LEU A 222 0.10 -1.06 -9.51
CA LEU A 222 -0.60 -2.05 -8.69
C LEU A 222 -0.13 -3.48 -9.02
N SER A 223 -0.18 -4.34 -8.01
CA SER A 223 0.02 -5.79 -8.15
C SER A 223 -1.01 -6.43 -9.07
N THR A 224 -0.77 -7.68 -9.47
CA THR A 224 -1.65 -8.43 -10.40
C THR A 224 -3.10 -8.60 -9.91
N ASN A 225 -3.28 -8.65 -8.59
CA ASN A 225 -4.58 -8.70 -7.95
C ASN A 225 -5.16 -7.32 -7.57
N THR A 226 -4.47 -6.23 -7.92
CA THR A 226 -4.81 -4.81 -7.65
C THR A 226 -5.00 -4.44 -6.18
N LYS A 227 -4.56 -5.29 -5.24
CA LYS A 227 -4.70 -5.05 -3.79
C LYS A 227 -3.52 -4.31 -3.17
N LYS A 228 -2.36 -4.30 -3.84
CA LYS A 228 -1.13 -3.72 -3.32
C LYS A 228 -0.59 -2.69 -4.31
N VAL A 229 -0.30 -1.50 -3.82
CA VAL A 229 0.52 -0.50 -4.53
C VAL A 229 1.99 -0.93 -4.41
N LEU A 230 2.65 -1.12 -5.54
CA LEU A 230 4.05 -1.54 -5.65
C LEU A 230 5.00 -0.36 -5.81
N ALA A 231 4.54 0.70 -6.47
CA ALA A 231 5.25 1.95 -6.66
C ALA A 231 4.25 3.09 -6.87
N GLU A 232 4.64 4.30 -6.48
CA GLU A 232 3.93 5.55 -6.73
C GLU A 232 4.89 6.52 -7.41
N SER A 233 4.34 7.48 -8.15
CA SER A 233 5.10 8.44 -8.92
C SER A 233 5.63 9.60 -8.09
N GLU A 234 6.86 10.00 -8.36
CA GLU A 234 7.49 11.20 -7.82
C GLU A 234 7.54 12.30 -8.90
N PRO A 235 7.43 13.59 -8.52
CA PRO A 235 7.55 14.70 -9.45
C PRO A 235 8.91 14.75 -10.15
N ILE A 236 8.91 15.06 -11.45
CA ILE A 236 10.09 15.37 -12.26
C ILE A 236 9.85 16.70 -13.01
N GLU A 237 10.90 17.25 -13.64
CA GLU A 237 10.84 18.57 -14.30
C GLU A 237 9.71 18.70 -15.33
N ALA A 238 9.41 17.63 -16.08
CA ALA A 238 8.42 17.61 -17.16
C ALA A 238 7.19 16.72 -16.88
N GLY A 239 6.97 16.32 -15.62
CA GLY A 239 5.83 15.49 -15.24
C GLY A 239 6.07 14.63 -13.99
N VAL A 240 5.76 13.33 -14.04
CA VAL A 240 6.01 12.39 -12.94
C VAL A 240 6.67 11.10 -13.40
N SER A 241 7.43 10.45 -12.52
CA SER A 241 8.07 9.17 -12.80
C SER A 241 7.91 8.19 -11.64
N LEU A 242 7.66 6.92 -11.95
CA LEU A 242 7.68 5.84 -10.97
C LEU A 242 8.66 4.75 -11.38
N VAL A 243 9.24 4.10 -10.37
CA VAL A 243 10.23 3.04 -10.57
C VAL A 243 9.88 1.82 -9.72
N LEU A 244 9.69 0.68 -10.37
CA LEU A 244 9.68 -0.64 -9.74
C LEU A 244 11.09 -1.26 -9.87
N PRO A 245 11.85 -1.37 -8.76
CA PRO A 245 13.23 -1.86 -8.82
C PRO A 245 13.35 -3.37 -9.10
N SER A 246 12.31 -4.14 -8.80
CA SER A 246 12.21 -5.58 -9.05
C SER A 246 10.78 -6.06 -8.81
N SER A 247 10.15 -6.70 -9.79
CA SER A 247 8.85 -7.36 -9.61
C SER A 247 8.97 -8.59 -8.71
N THR A 248 8.04 -8.79 -7.79
CA THR A 248 7.97 -9.97 -6.92
C THR A 248 6.97 -11.02 -7.39
N ASP A 249 6.08 -10.65 -8.32
CA ASP A 249 5.00 -11.49 -8.82
C ASP A 249 5.06 -11.59 -10.36
N ILE A 250 4.44 -12.63 -10.91
CA ILE A 250 4.32 -12.85 -12.35
C ILE A 250 2.92 -12.51 -12.85
N GLY A 251 2.83 -11.88 -14.01
CA GLY A 251 1.57 -11.61 -14.71
C GLY A 251 1.32 -10.12 -14.96
N ASN A 252 0.06 -9.79 -15.23
CA ASN A 252 -0.38 -8.43 -15.59
C ASN A 252 -0.40 -7.54 -14.36
N HIS A 253 0.54 -6.61 -14.27
CA HIS A 253 0.54 -5.50 -13.33
C HIS A 253 -0.25 -4.33 -13.93
N TYR A 254 -0.75 -3.42 -13.12
CA TYR A 254 -1.60 -2.33 -13.60
C TYR A 254 -0.97 -0.98 -13.27
N LEU A 255 -0.65 -0.20 -14.28
CA LEU A 255 -0.30 1.20 -14.14
C LEU A 255 -1.59 2.00 -14.22
N VAL A 256 -1.84 2.84 -13.22
CA VAL A 256 -3.00 3.73 -13.17
C VAL A 256 -2.47 5.14 -13.19
N VAL A 257 -2.94 5.94 -14.16
CA VAL A 257 -2.66 7.37 -14.26
C VAL A 257 -3.92 8.13 -13.88
N GLU A 258 -3.79 9.14 -13.02
CA GLU A 258 -4.88 9.98 -12.55
C GLU A 258 -4.41 11.44 -12.51
N GLY A 259 -5.30 12.41 -12.68
CA GLY A 259 -4.91 13.82 -12.67
C GLY A 259 -6.06 14.77 -12.96
N ASP A 260 -5.72 16.04 -13.20
CA ASP A 260 -6.73 17.03 -13.52
C ASP A 260 -7.35 16.75 -14.91
N PRO A 261 -8.67 16.87 -15.06
CA PRO A 261 -9.32 16.65 -16.35
C PRO A 261 -8.84 17.61 -17.45
N GLY A 262 -8.82 17.09 -18.67
CA GLY A 262 -8.36 17.75 -19.88
C GLY A 262 -6.84 17.87 -20.01
N ILE A 263 -6.06 17.27 -19.10
CA ILE A 263 -4.60 17.21 -19.26
C ILE A 263 -4.27 16.22 -20.37
N THR A 264 -3.59 16.71 -21.41
CA THR A 264 -2.95 15.86 -22.40
C THR A 264 -1.56 15.43 -21.91
N TYR A 265 -1.23 14.15 -22.02
CA TYR A 265 0.03 13.61 -21.57
C TYR A 265 0.62 12.58 -22.55
N SER A 266 1.87 12.22 -22.30
CA SER A 266 2.56 11.10 -22.93
C SER A 266 3.06 10.14 -21.87
N LEU A 267 3.06 8.86 -22.19
CA LEU A 267 3.45 7.79 -21.29
C LEU A 267 4.56 6.94 -21.91
N ASN A 268 5.74 7.00 -21.31
CA ASN A 268 6.85 6.13 -21.67
C ASN A 268 6.99 5.01 -20.63
N ILE A 269 6.97 3.76 -21.09
CA ILE A 269 7.16 2.59 -20.22
C ILE A 269 8.37 1.80 -20.69
N VAL A 270 9.38 1.75 -19.83
CA VAL A 270 10.58 0.94 -20.02
C VAL A 270 10.55 -0.23 -19.05
N VAL A 271 10.39 -1.43 -19.59
CA VAL A 271 10.64 -2.67 -18.83
C VAL A 271 12.02 -3.18 -19.19
N LYS A 272 12.90 -3.17 -18.20
CA LYS A 272 14.16 -3.89 -18.27
C LYS A 272 13.89 -5.29 -17.74
N ALA A 273 13.80 -6.25 -18.67
CA ALA A 273 13.78 -7.65 -18.32
C ALA A 273 14.91 -7.94 -17.34
N ASN A 274 14.62 -8.72 -16.31
CA ASN A 274 15.71 -9.28 -15.53
C ASN A 274 16.60 -10.06 -16.50
N ASP A 275 17.90 -9.76 -16.58
CA ASP A 275 18.89 -10.44 -17.44
C ASP A 275 19.13 -11.92 -17.01
N GLY A 276 18.14 -12.52 -16.35
CA GLY A 276 18.19 -13.82 -15.74
C GLY A 276 18.77 -13.83 -14.33
N CYS A 277 18.73 -15.01 -13.73
CA CYS A 277 19.43 -15.27 -12.48
C CYS A 277 20.95 -15.16 -12.70
N LYS A 278 21.67 -14.54 -11.76
CA LYS A 278 23.16 -14.58 -11.71
C LYS A 278 23.67 -15.66 -10.77
N THR A 279 22.84 -16.07 -9.81
CA THR A 279 23.06 -17.13 -8.84
C THR A 279 21.72 -17.80 -8.57
N SER A 280 21.69 -19.01 -8.01
CA SER A 280 20.41 -19.67 -7.69
C SER A 280 19.60 -18.92 -6.63
N LYS A 281 20.20 -17.97 -5.89
CA LYS A 281 19.45 -17.05 -5.01
C LYS A 281 18.39 -16.25 -5.77
N GLY A 282 18.65 -15.91 -7.03
CA GLY A 282 17.71 -15.18 -7.88
C GLY A 282 16.60 -16.05 -8.48
N CYS A 283 16.64 -17.38 -8.25
CA CYS A 283 15.61 -18.29 -8.71
C CYS A 283 14.56 -18.57 -7.62
N PRO A 284 13.30 -18.88 -8.01
CA PRO A 284 12.29 -19.42 -7.09
C PRO A 284 12.76 -20.70 -6.40
N GLN A 285 12.13 -21.04 -5.27
CA GLN A 285 12.35 -22.31 -4.58
C GLN A 285 12.12 -23.51 -5.52
N GLY A 286 12.94 -24.55 -5.42
CA GLY A 286 12.88 -25.70 -6.34
C GLY A 286 13.62 -25.50 -7.66
N LYS A 287 14.28 -24.36 -7.87
CA LYS A 287 15.02 -24.05 -9.10
C LYS A 287 16.45 -23.57 -8.84
N VAL A 288 17.36 -23.89 -9.75
CA VAL A 288 18.75 -23.43 -9.80
C VAL A 288 19.05 -22.61 -11.05
N CYS A 289 20.10 -21.81 -10.98
CA CYS A 289 20.46 -20.90 -12.04
C CYS A 289 21.40 -21.50 -13.07
N THR A 290 21.06 -21.38 -14.35
CA THR A 290 21.99 -21.61 -15.47
C THR A 290 22.74 -20.30 -15.78
N LYS A 291 23.88 -20.03 -15.12
CA LYS A 291 24.66 -18.79 -15.31
C LYS A 291 25.00 -18.48 -16.78
N ALA A 292 25.15 -19.50 -17.61
CA ALA A 292 25.41 -19.35 -19.05
C ALA A 292 24.23 -18.72 -19.81
N THR A 293 22.98 -18.94 -19.38
CA THR A 293 21.77 -18.45 -20.07
C THR A 293 20.91 -17.53 -19.21
N GLY A 294 21.22 -17.40 -17.91
CA GLY A 294 20.41 -16.65 -16.95
C GLY A 294 19.07 -17.31 -16.62
N THR A 295 18.82 -18.56 -17.02
CA THR A 295 17.50 -19.20 -16.83
C THR A 295 17.45 -20.06 -15.56
N CYS A 296 16.31 -20.04 -14.87
CA CYS A 296 16.05 -20.90 -13.73
C CYS A 296 15.48 -22.25 -14.19
N VAL A 297 16.21 -23.33 -13.95
CA VAL A 297 15.81 -24.71 -14.26
C VAL A 297 15.51 -25.47 -12.98
N ASP A 298 14.81 -26.60 -13.07
CA ASP A 298 14.50 -27.40 -11.88
C ASP A 298 15.78 -27.87 -11.18
N GLU A 299 15.76 -27.84 -9.85
CA GLU A 299 16.90 -28.27 -9.05
C GLU A 299 16.99 -29.80 -8.94
N ILE A 300 16.03 -30.56 -9.47
CA ILE A 300 16.05 -32.04 -9.42
C ILE A 300 17.00 -32.58 -10.47
N CYS A 301 17.83 -33.55 -10.08
CA CYS A 301 18.77 -34.22 -10.97
C CYS A 301 18.75 -35.74 -10.77
N GLU A 302 18.96 -36.48 -11.85
CA GLU A 302 19.17 -37.94 -11.80
C GLU A 302 20.67 -38.28 -11.73
N ASN A 303 21.50 -37.40 -12.29
CA ASN A 303 22.95 -37.53 -12.34
C ASN A 303 23.59 -36.16 -12.60
N GLU A 304 24.92 -36.09 -12.53
CA GLU A 304 25.72 -34.87 -12.74
C GLU A 304 25.41 -34.12 -14.05
N SER A 305 25.09 -34.83 -15.13
CA SER A 305 24.78 -34.19 -16.42
C SER A 305 23.41 -33.52 -16.47
N SER A 306 22.55 -33.79 -15.48
CA SER A 306 21.26 -33.10 -15.32
C SER A 306 21.44 -31.67 -14.77
N CYS A 307 22.57 -31.40 -14.12
CA CYS A 307 22.86 -30.10 -13.55
C CYS A 307 23.48 -29.14 -14.58
N PRO A 308 23.19 -27.82 -14.49
CA PRO A 308 23.74 -26.83 -15.41
C PRO A 308 25.26 -26.91 -15.58
N THR A 309 25.71 -27.21 -16.80
CA THR A 309 27.13 -27.38 -17.14
C THR A 309 27.92 -26.06 -17.04
N GLY A 310 29.21 -26.16 -16.68
CA GLY A 310 30.10 -25.00 -16.52
C GLY A 310 30.03 -24.30 -15.16
N GLN A 311 29.27 -24.86 -14.22
CA GLN A 311 29.22 -24.42 -12.82
C GLN A 311 29.59 -25.59 -11.91
N PHE A 312 30.30 -25.32 -10.82
CA PHE A 312 30.57 -26.30 -9.78
C PHE A 312 29.28 -26.53 -8.96
N MET A 313 28.35 -27.29 -9.54
CA MET A 313 27.02 -27.58 -9.00
C MET A 313 26.75 -29.08 -9.15
N PRO A 314 27.18 -29.88 -8.16
CA PRO A 314 27.02 -31.33 -8.22
C PRO A 314 25.57 -31.77 -8.04
N CYS A 315 25.27 -32.98 -8.50
CA CYS A 315 24.02 -33.67 -8.23
C CYS A 315 24.11 -34.46 -6.94
N LEU A 316 23.68 -33.87 -5.82
CA LEU A 316 23.74 -34.47 -4.49
C LEU A 316 22.33 -34.83 -4.02
N ASP A 317 22.12 -36.09 -3.66
CA ASP A 317 20.83 -36.61 -3.18
C ASP A 317 19.64 -36.36 -4.13
N GLY A 318 19.91 -36.23 -5.43
CA GLY A 318 18.91 -35.91 -6.45
C GLY A 318 18.64 -34.43 -6.63
N PHE A 319 19.51 -33.55 -6.11
CA PHE A 319 19.42 -32.11 -6.22
C PHE A 319 20.70 -31.49 -6.79
N CYS A 320 20.57 -30.58 -7.75
CA CYS A 320 21.62 -29.66 -8.16
C CYS A 320 21.78 -28.60 -7.07
N MET A 321 22.96 -28.54 -6.45
CA MET A 321 23.17 -27.66 -5.29
C MET A 321 24.34 -26.70 -5.53
N ASP A 322 24.11 -25.41 -5.28
CA ASP A 322 25.16 -24.40 -5.30
C ASP A 322 26.09 -24.57 -4.08
N GLY A 323 27.40 -24.47 -4.29
CA GLY A 323 28.36 -24.43 -3.20
C GLY A 323 28.16 -23.20 -2.29
N CYS A 324 28.44 -23.35 -1.00
CA CYS A 324 28.27 -22.29 -0.01
C CYS A 324 29.36 -22.32 1.07
N THR A 325 29.55 -21.20 1.77
CA THR A 325 30.39 -21.13 2.98
C THR A 325 29.54 -20.83 4.22
N TYR A 326 28.52 -19.97 4.05
CA TYR A 326 27.61 -19.53 5.10
C TYR A 326 26.16 -19.61 4.62
N ASP A 327 25.18 -19.60 5.54
CA ASP A 327 23.76 -19.58 5.19
C ASP A 327 23.40 -18.34 4.33
N ALA A 328 24.11 -17.23 4.52
CA ALA A 328 23.97 -16.03 3.71
C ALA A 328 24.37 -16.23 2.24
N ASP A 329 25.10 -17.29 1.89
CA ASP A 329 25.41 -17.68 0.50
C ASP A 329 24.26 -18.44 -0.16
N CYS A 330 23.24 -18.82 0.61
CA CYS A 330 22.06 -19.50 0.13
C CYS A 330 20.88 -18.52 -0.01
N ARG A 331 19.80 -19.00 -0.64
CA ARG A 331 18.53 -18.24 -0.63
C ARG A 331 17.95 -18.19 0.78
N LEU A 332 17.11 -17.19 1.07
CA LEU A 332 16.59 -16.91 2.42
C LEU A 332 15.94 -18.12 3.13
N SER A 333 15.34 -19.06 2.37
CA SER A 333 14.71 -20.26 2.93
C SER A 333 15.65 -21.49 3.01
N TYR A 334 16.91 -21.37 2.61
CA TYR A 334 17.88 -22.47 2.53
C TYR A 334 18.99 -22.26 3.56
N ALA A 335 19.67 -23.35 3.92
CA ALA A 335 20.85 -23.35 4.77
C ALA A 335 22.07 -23.91 4.03
N CYS A 336 23.25 -23.53 4.48
CA CYS A 336 24.49 -24.09 3.99
C CYS A 336 24.76 -25.43 4.67
N LYS A 337 24.49 -26.52 3.94
CA LYS A 337 24.52 -27.89 4.46
C LYS A 337 25.85 -28.56 4.20
N GLY A 338 26.34 -29.31 5.17
CA GLY A 338 27.60 -30.04 5.08
C GLY A 338 27.42 -31.46 4.56
N PHE A 339 28.09 -31.78 3.45
CA PHE A 339 28.19 -33.09 2.82
C PHE A 339 29.63 -33.59 2.85
N ALA A 340 29.88 -34.83 2.42
CA ALA A 340 31.25 -35.35 2.34
C ALA A 340 32.07 -34.64 1.24
N GLU A 341 31.37 -34.15 0.20
CA GLU A 341 31.88 -33.46 -0.97
C GLU A 341 32.11 -31.97 -0.74
N GLY A 342 31.73 -31.43 0.42
CA GLY A 342 31.79 -30.00 0.74
C GLY A 342 30.46 -29.45 1.26
N ASN A 343 30.31 -28.12 1.21
CA ASN A 343 29.12 -27.45 1.70
C ASN A 343 28.28 -26.91 0.53
N TYR A 344 26.98 -27.20 0.56
CA TYR A 344 26.06 -26.83 -0.51
C TYR A 344 24.72 -26.33 0.02
N CYS A 345 24.09 -25.42 -0.70
CA CYS A 345 22.80 -24.83 -0.33
C CYS A 345 21.66 -25.83 -0.49
N GLY A 346 20.90 -26.05 0.59
CA GLY A 346 19.73 -26.92 0.56
C GLY A 346 18.64 -26.50 1.54
N VAL A 347 17.41 -26.97 1.30
CA VAL A 347 16.27 -26.75 2.20
C VAL A 347 16.58 -27.36 3.57
N PRO A 348 16.50 -26.61 4.68
CA PRO A 348 16.62 -27.16 6.02
C PRO A 348 15.32 -27.89 6.40
N GLY A 349 15.46 -29.02 7.09
CA GLY A 349 14.34 -29.71 7.72
C GLY A 349 14.25 -29.43 9.22
N GLU A 350 13.54 -30.30 9.92
CA GLU A 350 13.24 -30.13 11.34
C GLU A 350 13.97 -31.12 12.25
N LYS A 351 14.55 -32.19 11.69
CA LYS A 351 15.19 -33.27 12.46
C LYS A 351 16.57 -32.88 12.97
N TYR A 352 16.87 -33.22 14.21
CA TYR A 352 18.10 -32.87 14.91
C TYR A 352 19.21 -33.90 14.67
N THR A 353 20.41 -33.59 15.17
CA THR A 353 21.55 -34.50 15.05
C THR A 353 21.24 -35.86 15.68
N GLY A 354 21.42 -36.92 14.89
CA GLY A 354 21.21 -38.31 15.28
C GLY A 354 19.83 -38.89 15.01
N ASP A 355 18.89 -38.06 14.56
CA ASP A 355 17.58 -38.52 14.08
C ASP A 355 17.70 -39.28 12.75
N ALA A 356 16.78 -40.22 12.53
CA ALA A 356 16.67 -40.98 11.29
C ALA A 356 16.27 -40.08 10.11
N CYS A 357 16.83 -40.31 8.93
CA CYS A 357 16.55 -39.51 7.74
C CYS A 357 16.71 -40.34 6.46
N ALA A 358 16.04 -39.93 5.38
CA ALA A 358 16.31 -40.47 4.04
C ALA A 358 17.01 -39.43 3.15
N LEU A 359 16.64 -38.15 3.31
CA LEU A 359 17.16 -37.03 2.52
C LEU A 359 17.78 -35.95 3.42
N PHE A 360 18.74 -35.20 2.87
CA PHE A 360 19.34 -34.06 3.58
C PHE A 360 18.30 -33.01 4.01
N SER A 361 17.20 -32.89 3.25
CA SER A 361 16.16 -31.88 3.44
C SER A 361 15.31 -32.12 4.69
N GLU A 362 15.45 -33.29 5.32
CA GLU A 362 14.81 -33.58 6.61
C GLU A 362 15.63 -33.04 7.79
N CYS A 363 16.93 -32.80 7.58
CA CYS A 363 17.86 -32.44 8.64
C CYS A 363 17.92 -30.93 8.85
N LYS A 364 17.94 -30.52 10.12
CA LYS A 364 17.92 -29.12 10.55
C LYS A 364 19.23 -28.39 10.27
N GLY A 365 19.13 -27.10 9.96
CA GLY A 365 20.27 -26.20 9.79
C GLY A 365 21.28 -26.72 8.77
N SER A 366 22.55 -26.80 9.16
CA SER A 366 23.66 -27.28 8.32
C SER A 366 23.78 -28.81 8.22
N GLY A 367 22.85 -29.58 8.81
CA GLY A 367 22.89 -31.04 8.76
C GLY A 367 22.48 -31.62 7.40
N SER A 368 23.10 -32.73 7.01
CA SER A 368 22.71 -33.60 5.91
C SER A 368 22.46 -35.02 6.41
N CYS A 369 21.91 -35.88 5.56
CA CYS A 369 21.59 -37.25 5.94
C CYS A 369 22.73 -38.21 5.61
N TYR A 370 23.42 -38.71 6.63
CA TYR A 370 24.55 -39.63 6.47
C TYR A 370 24.20 -41.04 6.96
N TYR A 371 25.02 -42.06 6.69
CA TYR A 371 24.74 -43.46 7.09
C TYR A 371 23.37 -44.00 6.64
N LYS A 372 22.96 -43.68 5.41
CA LYS A 372 21.64 -44.05 4.87
C LYS A 372 21.36 -45.55 4.88
N ALA A 373 22.40 -46.37 4.73
CA ALA A 373 22.30 -47.84 4.83
C ALA A 373 21.90 -48.33 6.23
N GLN A 374 22.06 -47.50 7.26
CA GLN A 374 21.66 -47.75 8.64
C GLN A 374 20.45 -46.87 9.05
N GLY A 375 19.50 -46.66 8.13
CA GLY A 375 18.32 -45.84 8.39
C GLY A 375 18.58 -44.33 8.49
N GLY A 376 19.78 -43.89 8.10
CA GLY A 376 20.18 -42.48 8.01
C GLY A 376 20.36 -41.79 9.35
N TYR A 377 21.21 -40.78 9.39
CA TYR A 377 21.59 -40.07 10.60
C TYR A 377 21.81 -38.61 10.25
N CYS A 378 20.93 -37.72 10.73
CA CYS A 378 21.11 -36.30 10.52
C CYS A 378 22.39 -35.83 11.22
N THR A 379 23.31 -35.23 10.47
CA THR A 379 24.58 -34.73 11.02
C THR A 379 25.17 -33.65 10.13
N ARG A 380 26.00 -32.78 10.72
CA ARG A 380 26.87 -31.90 9.94
C ARG A 380 28.18 -32.63 9.68
N VAL A 381 28.46 -32.89 8.40
CA VAL A 381 29.74 -33.45 7.94
C VAL A 381 30.78 -32.33 7.80
N GLY A 382 32.06 -32.66 8.00
CA GLY A 382 33.18 -31.73 7.82
C GLY A 382 33.39 -30.76 8.98
N CYS A 383 32.93 -31.09 10.19
CA CYS A 383 33.21 -30.26 11.36
C CYS A 383 34.70 -30.33 11.73
N THR A 384 35.24 -29.25 12.29
CA THR A 384 36.61 -29.16 12.83
C THR A 384 36.62 -28.81 14.33
N ALA A 385 35.49 -28.35 14.87
CA ALA A 385 35.35 -28.00 16.27
C ALA A 385 33.90 -28.19 16.76
N ASN A 386 33.71 -28.35 18.07
CA ASN A 386 32.39 -28.48 18.68
C ASN A 386 31.50 -27.24 18.50
N SER A 387 32.07 -26.05 18.31
CA SER A 387 31.31 -24.82 18.05
C SER A 387 30.52 -24.86 16.75
N GLN A 388 30.86 -25.77 15.84
CA GLN A 388 30.16 -25.99 14.58
C GLN A 388 29.01 -26.99 14.70
N CYS A 389 28.92 -27.69 15.83
CA CYS A 389 27.92 -28.69 16.12
C CYS A 389 26.78 -28.10 16.97
N MET A 390 25.59 -28.70 16.88
CA MET A 390 24.48 -28.35 17.79
C MET A 390 24.86 -28.72 19.23
N SER A 391 24.25 -28.07 20.23
CA SER A 391 24.62 -28.16 21.65
C SER A 391 24.75 -29.60 22.19
N ASP A 392 23.88 -30.49 21.74
CA ASP A 392 23.82 -31.90 22.16
C ASP A 392 24.63 -32.84 21.25
N SER A 393 25.59 -32.28 20.52
CA SER A 393 26.48 -33.04 19.63
C SER A 393 27.94 -32.64 19.79
N SER A 394 28.81 -33.52 19.30
CA SER A 394 30.25 -33.45 19.42
C SER A 394 30.88 -33.70 18.07
N CYS A 395 31.84 -32.87 17.68
CA CYS A 395 32.61 -33.06 16.46
C CYS A 395 33.62 -34.19 16.68
N ILE A 396 33.49 -35.28 15.94
CA ILE A 396 34.32 -36.47 16.06
C ILE A 396 34.78 -36.97 14.70
N GLU A 397 35.84 -37.77 14.69
CA GLU A 397 36.24 -38.56 13.52
C GLU A 397 35.71 -40.00 13.64
N HIS A 398 35.07 -40.48 12.57
CA HIS A 398 34.58 -41.84 12.47
C HIS A 398 34.82 -42.39 11.06
N GLY A 399 35.76 -43.32 10.93
CA GLY A 399 36.27 -43.72 9.63
C GLY A 399 37.09 -42.58 9.02
N ASN A 400 36.81 -42.22 7.77
CA ASN A 400 37.51 -41.15 7.03
C ASN A 400 36.74 -39.83 7.00
N ILE A 401 35.74 -39.67 7.86
CA ILE A 401 34.92 -38.46 7.91
C ILE A 401 34.93 -37.85 9.30
N SER A 402 34.86 -36.51 9.34
CA SER A 402 34.55 -35.76 10.55
C SER A 402 33.08 -35.37 10.53
N LEU A 403 32.36 -35.57 11.64
CA LEU A 403 30.94 -35.28 11.73
C LEU A 403 30.50 -34.89 13.15
N CYS A 404 29.40 -34.16 13.25
CA CYS A 404 28.76 -33.87 14.52
C CYS A 404 27.90 -35.06 14.98
N ALA A 405 28.37 -35.81 15.96
CA ALA A 405 27.65 -36.96 16.51
C ALA A 405 26.88 -36.58 17.78
N LYS A 406 25.64 -37.06 17.91
CA LYS A 406 24.78 -36.88 19.09
C LYS A 406 25.47 -37.47 20.32
N LYS A 407 25.52 -36.71 21.43
CA LYS A 407 26.05 -37.19 22.71
C LYS A 407 25.13 -38.24 23.33
N CYS A 408 25.70 -39.15 24.11
CA CYS A 408 24.96 -40.17 24.84
C CYS A 408 25.57 -40.44 26.22
N GLY A 409 24.75 -40.89 27.17
CA GLY A 409 25.19 -41.47 28.44
C GLY A 409 25.17 -42.99 28.43
N SER A 410 24.31 -43.60 27.61
CA SER A 410 24.20 -45.05 27.45
C SER A 410 23.65 -45.43 26.06
N ASN A 411 23.63 -46.73 25.75
CA ASN A 411 23.02 -47.22 24.50
C ASN A 411 21.53 -46.84 24.37
N ALA A 412 20.81 -46.58 25.48
CA ALA A 412 19.40 -46.19 25.45
C ALA A 412 19.16 -44.82 24.80
N ASP A 413 20.17 -43.95 24.72
CA ASP A 413 20.08 -42.63 24.09
C ASP A 413 20.22 -42.68 22.55
N CYS A 414 20.59 -43.86 22.03
CA CYS A 414 20.91 -44.14 20.64
C CYS A 414 19.86 -45.05 19.98
N ARG A 415 19.77 -45.00 18.66
CA ARG A 415 18.89 -45.86 17.85
C ARG A 415 19.46 -47.26 17.72
N GLN A 416 19.29 -48.08 18.76
CA GLN A 416 19.84 -49.44 18.82
C GLN A 416 19.26 -50.37 17.74
N GLU A 417 17.98 -50.22 17.40
CA GLU A 417 17.32 -51.00 16.35
C GLU A 417 17.96 -50.77 14.97
N ASP A 418 18.49 -49.57 14.75
CA ASP A 418 19.21 -49.18 13.53
C ASP A 418 20.73 -49.42 13.64
N GLY A 419 21.20 -50.06 14.72
CA GLY A 419 22.61 -50.40 14.95
C GLY A 419 23.47 -49.30 15.58
N TYR A 420 22.89 -48.21 16.08
CA TYR A 420 23.63 -47.14 16.74
C TYR A 420 23.79 -47.42 18.23
N THR A 421 25.03 -47.39 18.70
CA THR A 421 25.39 -47.62 20.10
C THR A 421 26.18 -46.43 20.65
N CYS A 422 26.20 -46.31 21.98
CA CYS A 422 26.95 -45.26 22.66
C CYS A 422 28.43 -45.66 22.71
N GLN A 423 29.27 -44.93 21.98
CA GLN A 423 30.68 -45.26 21.82
C GLN A 423 31.59 -44.15 22.36
N PRO A 424 32.69 -44.50 23.05
CA PRO A 424 33.73 -43.54 23.42
C PRO A 424 34.48 -43.05 22.17
N LYS A 425 34.56 -41.73 21.99
CA LYS A 425 35.36 -41.08 20.95
C LYS A 425 36.18 -39.92 21.51
N SER A 426 37.36 -39.70 20.94
CA SER A 426 38.16 -38.50 21.22
C SER A 426 37.77 -37.40 20.24
N LEU A 427 37.47 -36.22 20.76
CA LEU A 427 37.33 -34.99 19.98
C LEU A 427 38.67 -34.62 19.32
N PRO A 428 38.69 -33.77 18.27
CA PRO A 428 39.93 -33.29 17.64
C PRO A 428 40.94 -32.63 18.60
N ASN A 429 40.48 -32.13 19.75
CA ASN A 429 41.31 -31.54 20.81
C ASN A 429 41.72 -32.54 21.91
N GLY A 430 41.46 -33.85 21.73
CA GLY A 430 41.81 -34.92 22.66
C GLY A 430 40.83 -35.13 23.82
N VAL A 431 39.77 -34.33 23.94
CA VAL A 431 38.77 -34.49 25.01
C VAL A 431 37.87 -35.71 24.71
N PRO A 432 37.67 -36.63 25.67
CA PRO A 432 36.77 -37.76 25.47
C PRO A 432 35.31 -37.32 25.44
N SER A 433 34.52 -37.92 24.55
CA SER A 433 33.08 -37.77 24.44
C SER A 433 32.43 -39.13 24.23
N GLN A 434 31.19 -39.29 24.69
CA GLN A 434 30.37 -40.48 24.43
C GLN A 434 29.32 -40.08 23.40
N VAL A 435 29.30 -40.75 22.25
CA VAL A 435 28.45 -40.37 21.11
C VAL A 435 27.75 -41.57 20.47
N CYS A 436 26.55 -41.34 19.94
CA CYS A 436 25.78 -42.34 19.21
C CYS A 436 26.31 -42.52 17.80
N LEU A 437 26.89 -43.68 17.52
CA LEU A 437 27.48 -44.04 16.23
C LEU A 437 27.10 -45.47 15.83
N PRO A 438 27.00 -45.75 14.52
CA PRO A 438 26.85 -47.12 14.05
C PRO A 438 28.17 -47.89 14.23
N ALA A 439 28.14 -49.21 14.03
CA ALA A 439 29.36 -49.98 13.82
C ALA A 439 29.96 -49.63 12.45
N LEU A 440 31.31 -49.60 12.36
CA LEU A 440 32.04 -49.42 11.10
C LEU A 440 31.98 -50.65 10.20
#